data_AF-A0A143DBR7-F1
#
_entry.id   AF-A0A143DBR7-F1
#
_cell.length_a   1.000
_cell.length_b   1.000
_cell.length_c   1.000
_cell.angle_alpha   90.00
_cell.angle_beta   90.00
_cell.angle_gamma   90.00
#
_symmetry.space_group_name_H-M   'P 1'
#
loop_
_entity.id
_entity.type
_entity.pdbx_description
1 polymer ?
#
loop_
_entity_poly.entity_id
_entity_poly.type
_entity_poly.pdbx_seq_one_letter_code
_entity_poly.pdbx_strand_id
1 'polypeptide(L)'
;MFSGSLPQILCLQVVLCLLLHIPAQASPKRSCGTFGGVESLRSITLQDGTTIKLDGIDTITDPVTLPYLRTLLDGERVCISASPPLPDRHGRLSGPVYRERDGLWVQEQLVLSGLAFVVPTPSAGESARKLLDRESETRMKDREQWPQTKILRQADAVGQDDQGTFRIVEGTVRRTTRTTKGAYLDFGADWRTDFSVFLPMATTRQLERAGVTLGELSGRNVQIRGYIERHAGYRLTLTEPDFLQILPSAGLPSPVRAVD
;
A
#
# COMPACT_ATOMS: atom_id res chain seq x y z
N MET A 1 72.75 -33.90 -0.45
CA MET A 1 71.58 -34.77 -0.62
C MET A 1 70.54 -34.36 0.42
N PHE A 2 69.33 -34.00 -0.05
CA PHE A 2 68.02 -33.87 0.65
C PHE A 2 67.96 -33.07 1.98
N SER A 3 67.28 -31.91 2.01
CA SER A 3 65.83 -31.71 2.25
C SER A 3 65.54 -31.57 3.77
N GLY A 4 64.76 -30.61 4.28
CA GLY A 4 63.76 -29.80 3.62
C GLY A 4 63.19 -28.65 4.46
N SER A 5 62.41 -27.84 3.76
CA SER A 5 61.61 -26.70 4.21
C SER A 5 60.36 -27.13 4.99
N LEU A 6 60.04 -26.45 6.10
CA LEU A 6 58.70 -26.48 6.70
C LEU A 6 57.72 -25.64 5.86
N PRO A 7 56.50 -26.13 5.55
CA PRO A 7 55.49 -25.31 4.89
C PRO A 7 54.57 -24.61 5.90
N GLN A 8 54.36 -23.33 5.59
CA GLN A 8 53.53 -22.29 6.20
C GLN A 8 52.02 -22.50 6.02
N ILE A 9 51.52 -23.74 6.06
CA ILE A 9 50.14 -24.06 5.68
C ILE A 9 49.38 -24.65 6.86
N LEU A 10 49.19 -23.85 7.92
CA LEU A 10 48.25 -24.23 8.98
C LEU A 10 47.72 -23.02 9.74
N CYS A 11 47.27 -21.98 9.04
CA CYS A 11 46.58 -20.87 9.72
C CYS A 11 45.40 -20.27 8.94
N LEU A 12 45.16 -20.66 7.67
CA LEU A 12 44.16 -19.99 6.82
C LEU A 12 42.87 -20.78 6.54
N GLN A 13 42.71 -22.00 7.05
CA GLN A 13 41.46 -22.77 6.83
C GLN A 13 40.47 -22.73 8.00
N VAL A 14 40.87 -22.28 9.20
CA VAL A 14 39.96 -22.24 10.36
C VAL A 14 39.17 -20.93 10.45
N VAL A 15 39.64 -19.85 9.81
CA VAL A 15 38.96 -18.54 9.88
C VAL A 15 37.86 -18.36 8.81
N LEU A 16 37.84 -19.19 7.75
CA LEU A 16 36.84 -19.05 6.67
C LEU A 16 35.48 -19.72 6.96
N CYS A 17 35.38 -20.56 7.98
CA CYS A 17 34.10 -21.22 8.33
C CYS A 17 33.22 -20.44 9.32
N LEU A 18 33.67 -19.28 9.83
CA LEU A 18 32.95 -18.51 10.87
C LEU A 18 32.15 -17.31 10.35
N LEU A 19 31.97 -17.15 9.03
CA LEU A 19 31.27 -15.99 8.45
C LEU A 19 30.09 -16.29 7.52
N LEU A 20 29.45 -17.47 7.61
CA LEU A 20 28.20 -17.74 6.86
C LEU A 20 27.18 -18.58 7.65
N HIS A 21 27.04 -18.36 8.95
CA HIS A 21 25.77 -18.68 9.62
C HIS A 21 24.96 -17.39 9.72
N ILE A 22 24.37 -16.99 8.59
CA ILE A 22 23.17 -16.14 8.63
C ILE A 22 22.13 -17.01 9.32
N PRO A 23 21.67 -16.71 10.54
CA PRO A 23 20.56 -17.45 11.13
C PRO A 23 19.42 -17.34 10.13
N ALA A 24 18.95 -18.49 9.63
CA ALA A 24 17.74 -18.55 8.83
C ALA A 24 16.67 -17.84 9.65
N GLN A 25 16.28 -16.63 9.22
CA GLN A 25 15.23 -15.89 9.90
C GLN A 25 14.02 -16.82 9.94
N ALA A 26 13.54 -17.14 11.15
CA ALA A 26 12.36 -17.96 11.32
C ALA A 26 11.27 -17.32 10.44
N SER A 27 10.78 -18.09 9.46
CA SER A 27 9.74 -17.57 8.57
C SER A 27 8.58 -17.10 9.45
N PRO A 28 8.00 -15.92 9.18
CA PRO A 28 6.91 -15.40 9.99
C PRO A 28 5.85 -16.50 10.12
N LYS A 29 5.34 -16.72 11.34
CA LYS A 29 4.31 -17.72 11.59
C LYS A 29 3.15 -17.44 10.63
N ARG A 30 2.85 -18.39 9.75
CA ARG A 30 1.73 -18.29 8.81
C ARG A 30 0.59 -19.16 9.33
N SER A 31 -0.63 -18.63 9.28
CA SER A 31 -1.83 -19.45 9.45
C SER A 31 -2.29 -19.86 8.07
N CYS A 32 -2.45 -21.16 7.82
CA CYS A 32 -2.73 -21.70 6.50
C CYS A 32 -3.94 -22.63 6.51
N GLY A 33 -4.70 -22.64 5.42
CA GLY A 33 -5.78 -23.60 5.21
C GLY A 33 -6.21 -23.67 3.74
N THR A 34 -7.08 -24.62 3.42
CA THR A 34 -7.58 -24.81 2.06
C THR A 34 -8.60 -23.73 1.73
N PHE A 35 -8.51 -23.13 0.56
CA PHE A 35 -9.48 -22.17 0.05
C PHE A 35 -10.88 -22.80 -0.01
N GLY A 36 -11.85 -22.11 0.60
CA GLY A 36 -13.26 -22.51 0.67
C GLY A 36 -14.18 -21.67 -0.21
N GLY A 37 -13.80 -20.43 -0.53
CA GLY A 37 -14.56 -19.57 -1.43
C GLY A 37 -14.26 -18.09 -1.28
N VAL A 38 -15.05 -17.28 -2.00
CA VAL A 38 -15.02 -15.81 -1.96
C VAL A 38 -16.29 -15.33 -1.25
N GLU A 39 -16.15 -14.78 -0.04
CA GLU A 39 -17.27 -14.16 0.70
C GLU A 39 -17.64 -12.82 0.06
N SER A 40 -16.63 -12.04 -0.29
CA SER A 40 -16.76 -10.80 -1.05
C SER A 40 -15.50 -10.60 -1.89
N LEU A 41 -15.51 -9.68 -2.85
CA LEU A 41 -14.30 -9.37 -3.62
C LEU A 41 -13.12 -8.89 -2.74
N ARG A 42 -13.37 -8.56 -1.47
CA ARG A 42 -12.38 -8.15 -0.46
C ARG A 42 -12.11 -9.20 0.62
N SER A 43 -12.78 -10.36 0.59
CA SER A 43 -12.62 -11.40 1.61
C SER A 43 -12.81 -12.80 1.05
N ILE A 44 -11.93 -13.69 1.46
CA ILE A 44 -11.98 -15.12 1.13
C ILE A 44 -12.34 -15.93 2.38
N THR A 45 -12.86 -17.12 2.18
CA THR A 45 -13.11 -18.10 3.24
C THR A 45 -12.23 -19.31 3.04
N LEU A 46 -11.85 -19.93 4.14
CA LEU A 46 -11.22 -21.26 4.17
C LEU A 46 -12.29 -22.33 4.37
N GLN A 47 -11.95 -23.59 4.06
CA GLN A 47 -12.86 -24.73 4.26
C GLN A 47 -13.25 -24.96 5.74
N ASP A 48 -12.45 -24.48 6.68
CA ASP A 48 -12.75 -24.53 8.12
C ASP A 48 -13.69 -23.40 8.59
N GLY A 49 -14.16 -22.54 7.67
CA GLY A 49 -15.04 -21.41 7.96
C GLY A 49 -14.30 -20.11 8.32
N THR A 50 -12.97 -20.11 8.40
CA THR A 50 -12.19 -18.90 8.67
C THR A 50 -12.34 -17.91 7.53
N THR A 51 -12.71 -16.67 7.83
CA THR A 51 -12.74 -15.57 6.87
C THR A 51 -11.47 -14.73 6.97
N ILE A 52 -10.87 -14.42 5.82
CA ILE A 52 -9.67 -13.60 5.68
C ILE A 52 -9.96 -12.41 4.77
N LYS A 53 -9.74 -11.20 5.28
CA LYS A 53 -9.76 -9.96 4.50
C LYS A 53 -8.46 -9.78 3.72
N LEU A 54 -8.61 -9.44 2.45
CA LEU A 54 -7.52 -9.01 1.58
C LEU A 54 -7.12 -7.58 1.93
N ASP A 55 -6.28 -7.45 2.95
CA ASP A 55 -5.94 -6.15 3.53
C ASP A 55 -5.12 -5.27 2.58
N GLY A 56 -5.28 -3.94 2.70
CA GLY A 56 -4.54 -2.94 1.92
C GLY A 56 -5.05 -2.70 0.50
N ILE A 57 -6.09 -3.42 0.05
CA ILE A 57 -6.69 -3.23 -1.28
C ILE A 57 -8.21 -3.06 -1.19
N ASP A 58 -8.77 -2.39 -2.18
CA ASP A 58 -10.19 -2.50 -2.55
C ASP A 58 -10.26 -2.92 -4.02
N THR A 59 -11.35 -3.57 -4.38
CA THR A 59 -11.51 -4.20 -5.70
C THR A 59 -12.41 -3.38 -6.58
N ILE A 60 -12.16 -3.44 -7.88
CA ILE A 60 -13.12 -2.97 -8.87
C ILE A 60 -14.27 -3.99 -8.89
N THR A 61 -15.51 -3.51 -8.73
CA THR A 61 -16.67 -4.39 -8.88
C THR A 61 -16.93 -4.56 -10.37
N ASP A 62 -16.42 -5.66 -10.92
CA ASP A 62 -16.58 -6.02 -12.32
C ASP A 62 -16.83 -7.54 -12.47
N PRO A 63 -17.33 -8.00 -13.63
CA PRO A 63 -17.60 -9.41 -13.88
C PRO A 63 -16.35 -10.32 -13.92
N VAL A 64 -15.14 -9.76 -13.95
CA VAL A 64 -13.85 -10.45 -14.15
C VAL A 64 -13.14 -10.75 -12.83
N THR A 65 -13.25 -9.86 -11.83
CA THR A 65 -12.51 -9.98 -10.55
C THR A 65 -12.81 -11.29 -9.81
N LEU A 66 -14.08 -11.71 -9.73
CA LEU A 66 -14.45 -12.96 -9.06
C LEU A 66 -13.93 -14.22 -9.78
N PRO A 67 -14.14 -14.40 -11.10
CA PRO A 67 -13.52 -15.50 -11.85
C PRO A 67 -11.99 -15.53 -11.73
N TYR A 68 -11.34 -14.37 -11.73
CA TYR A 68 -9.89 -14.28 -11.60
C TYR A 68 -9.42 -14.79 -10.23
N LEU A 69 -10.06 -14.35 -9.14
CA LEU A 69 -9.78 -14.86 -7.78
C LEU A 69 -9.94 -16.38 -7.69
N ARG A 70 -11.02 -16.93 -8.26
CA ARG A 70 -11.27 -18.37 -8.27
C ARG A 70 -10.20 -19.12 -9.07
N THR A 71 -9.81 -18.60 -10.24
CA THR A 71 -8.72 -19.18 -11.04
C THR A 71 -7.40 -19.21 -10.26
N LEU A 72 -7.14 -18.23 -9.41
CA LEU A 72 -5.95 -18.19 -8.59
C LEU A 72 -5.97 -19.16 -7.40
N LEU A 73 -7.14 -19.46 -6.82
CA LEU A 73 -7.27 -20.03 -5.48
C LEU A 73 -8.09 -21.33 -5.38
N ASP A 74 -8.91 -21.69 -6.38
CA ASP A 74 -9.71 -22.92 -6.34
C ASP A 74 -8.78 -24.14 -6.24
N GLY A 75 -9.01 -24.98 -5.22
CA GLY A 75 -8.19 -26.16 -4.93
C GLY A 75 -6.86 -25.85 -4.23
N GLU A 76 -6.54 -24.58 -3.97
CA GLU A 76 -5.28 -24.17 -3.37
C GLU A 76 -5.33 -24.11 -1.86
N ARG A 77 -4.15 -24.23 -1.25
CA ARG A 77 -3.92 -23.83 0.14
C ARG A 77 -3.39 -22.41 0.19
N VAL A 78 -3.94 -21.61 1.10
CA VAL A 78 -3.58 -20.21 1.28
C VAL A 78 -3.12 -19.96 2.71
N CYS A 79 -2.18 -19.04 2.86
CA CYS A 79 -1.55 -18.67 4.10
C CYS A 79 -1.66 -17.16 4.31
N ILE A 80 -2.16 -16.74 5.46
CA ILE A 80 -2.04 -15.36 5.91
C ILE A 80 -0.72 -15.19 6.67
N SER A 81 0.08 -14.20 6.27
CA SER A 81 1.25 -13.82 7.07
C SER A 81 0.78 -13.02 8.26
N ALA A 82 0.95 -13.56 9.47
CA ALA A 82 0.55 -12.83 10.64
C ALA A 82 1.31 -13.24 11.90
N SER A 83 1.95 -12.24 12.51
CA SER A 83 2.47 -12.36 13.87
C SER A 83 1.43 -11.77 14.84
N PRO A 84 0.81 -12.62 15.67
CA PRO A 84 -0.43 -13.30 15.29
C PRO A 84 -1.52 -12.32 14.79
N PRO A 85 -2.37 -12.72 13.82
CA PRO A 85 -3.42 -11.84 13.32
C PRO A 85 -4.50 -11.77 14.40
N LEU A 86 -4.69 -10.61 15.00
CA LEU A 86 -5.84 -10.40 15.88
C LEU A 86 -7.09 -10.34 14.98
N PRO A 87 -8.07 -11.23 15.18
CA PRO A 87 -9.32 -11.15 14.45
C PRO A 87 -10.02 -9.82 14.76
N ASP A 88 -10.77 -9.30 13.78
CA ASP A 88 -11.64 -8.16 14.04
C ASP A 88 -12.82 -8.54 14.97
N ARG A 89 -13.65 -7.57 15.35
CA ARG A 89 -14.84 -7.80 16.21
C ARG A 89 -15.84 -8.82 15.64
N HIS A 90 -15.70 -9.22 14.38
CA HIS A 90 -16.51 -10.21 13.70
C HIS A 90 -15.76 -11.54 13.49
N GLY A 91 -14.59 -11.73 14.12
CA GLY A 91 -13.81 -12.97 14.03
C GLY A 91 -12.96 -13.10 12.77
N ARG A 92 -12.89 -12.08 11.91
CA ARG A 92 -12.20 -12.17 10.61
C ARG A 92 -10.72 -11.84 10.76
N LEU A 93 -9.87 -12.63 10.12
CA LEU A 93 -8.45 -12.31 9.99
C LEU A 93 -8.24 -11.24 8.92
N SER A 94 -7.18 -10.43 9.03
CA SER A 94 -6.83 -9.40 8.07
C SER A 94 -5.33 -9.37 7.87
N GLY A 95 -4.88 -9.41 6.61
CA GLY A 95 -3.46 -9.28 6.29
C GLY A 95 -3.10 -9.77 4.89
N PRO A 96 -1.79 -9.82 4.58
CA PRO A 96 -1.29 -10.33 3.30
C PRO A 96 -1.57 -11.83 3.15
N VAL A 97 -2.18 -12.21 2.02
CA VAL A 97 -2.57 -13.58 1.71
C VAL A 97 -1.65 -14.13 0.62
N TYR A 98 -1.06 -15.29 0.88
CA TYR A 98 -0.14 -15.97 -0.03
C TYR A 98 -0.69 -17.34 -0.37
N ARG A 99 -0.56 -17.74 -1.63
CA ARG A 99 -0.75 -19.14 -2.02
C ARG A 99 0.44 -19.97 -1.51
N GLU A 100 0.16 -21.10 -0.86
CA GLU A 100 1.18 -21.86 -0.13
C GLU A 100 2.22 -22.50 -1.07
N ARG A 101 1.77 -23.01 -2.24
CA ARG A 101 2.63 -23.79 -3.15
C ARG A 101 3.82 -23.03 -3.73
N ASP A 102 3.65 -21.74 -3.98
CA ASP A 102 4.59 -20.91 -4.74
C ASP A 102 4.83 -19.53 -4.10
N GLY A 103 4.15 -19.23 -3.00
CA GLY A 103 4.28 -17.96 -2.31
C GLY A 103 3.67 -16.78 -3.07
N LEU A 104 2.83 -17.02 -4.08
CA LEU A 104 2.16 -15.96 -4.84
C LEU A 104 1.33 -15.09 -3.90
N TRP A 105 1.58 -13.78 -3.91
CA TRP A 105 0.83 -12.81 -3.12
C TRP A 105 -0.46 -12.41 -3.85
N VAL A 106 -1.61 -12.81 -3.29
CA VAL A 106 -2.92 -12.64 -3.94
C VAL A 106 -3.24 -11.17 -4.21
N GLN A 107 -3.04 -10.29 -3.22
CA GLN A 107 -3.30 -8.86 -3.40
C GLN A 107 -2.42 -8.23 -4.48
N GLU A 108 -1.14 -8.61 -4.56
CA GLU A 108 -0.24 -8.11 -5.61
C GLU A 108 -0.73 -8.51 -7.00
N GLN A 109 -1.19 -9.75 -7.19
CA GLN A 109 -1.71 -10.19 -8.48
C GLN A 109 -2.98 -9.45 -8.90
N LEU A 110 -3.87 -9.15 -7.96
CA LEU A 110 -5.06 -8.35 -8.24
C LEU A 110 -4.69 -6.93 -8.67
N VAL A 111 -3.73 -6.31 -7.98
CA VAL A 111 -3.23 -4.97 -8.33
C VAL A 111 -2.54 -4.98 -9.69
N LEU A 112 -1.67 -5.95 -9.95
CA LEU A 112 -0.95 -6.08 -11.24
C LEU A 112 -1.88 -6.37 -12.42
N SER A 113 -3.04 -6.98 -12.17
CA SER A 113 -4.05 -7.25 -13.19
C SER A 113 -5.06 -6.12 -13.36
N GLY A 114 -4.90 -4.99 -12.63
CA GLY A 114 -5.83 -3.86 -12.68
C GLY A 114 -7.19 -4.13 -12.03
N LEU A 115 -7.36 -5.25 -11.32
CA LEU A 115 -8.61 -5.67 -10.69
C LEU A 115 -8.77 -5.13 -9.25
N ALA A 116 -7.70 -4.60 -8.68
CA ALA A 116 -7.69 -3.96 -7.38
C ALA A 116 -6.82 -2.71 -7.36
N PHE A 117 -7.11 -1.82 -6.42
CA PHE A 117 -6.33 -0.62 -6.14
C PHE A 117 -6.02 -0.52 -4.65
N VAL A 118 -4.95 0.18 -4.33
CA VAL A 118 -4.42 0.25 -2.98
C VAL A 118 -5.17 1.30 -2.17
N VAL A 119 -5.68 0.88 -1.02
CA VAL A 119 -6.40 1.74 -0.07
C VAL A 119 -5.68 1.75 1.29
N PRO A 120 -5.75 2.87 2.03
CA PRO A 120 -5.21 2.93 3.37
C PRO A 120 -6.08 2.07 4.29
N THR A 121 -5.49 1.03 4.88
CA THR A 121 -6.09 0.32 6.01
C THR A 121 -5.15 0.38 7.22
N PRO A 122 -5.68 0.40 8.46
CA PRO A 122 -4.85 0.51 9.66
C PRO A 122 -3.82 -0.61 9.83
N SER A 123 -4.08 -1.79 9.26
CA SER A 123 -3.23 -2.98 9.42
C SER A 123 -2.29 -3.25 8.24
N ALA A 124 -2.47 -2.58 7.09
CA ALA A 124 -1.69 -2.92 5.91
C ALA A 124 -0.24 -2.43 5.98
N GLY A 125 0.01 -1.25 6.56
CA GLY A 125 1.34 -0.68 6.79
C GLY A 125 2.33 -0.90 5.63
N GLU A 126 3.38 -1.67 5.87
CA GLU A 126 4.42 -2.01 4.87
C GLU A 126 3.87 -2.71 3.62
N SER A 127 2.82 -3.52 3.76
CA SER A 127 2.20 -4.23 2.64
C SER A 127 1.51 -3.24 1.69
N ALA A 128 0.81 -2.23 2.22
CA ALA A 128 0.23 -1.18 1.39
C ALA A 128 1.32 -0.41 0.61
N ARG A 129 2.44 -0.08 1.26
CA ARG A 129 3.58 0.58 0.59
C ARG A 129 4.12 -0.25 -0.58
N LYS A 130 4.35 -1.56 -0.38
CA LYS A 130 4.80 -2.45 -1.46
C LYS A 130 3.78 -2.53 -2.60
N LEU A 131 2.48 -2.55 -2.28
CA LEU A 131 1.44 -2.58 -3.30
C LEU A 131 1.36 -1.27 -4.08
N LEU A 132 1.61 -0.10 -3.47
CA LEU A 132 1.62 1.19 -4.17
C LEU A 132 2.66 1.23 -5.29
N ASP A 133 3.84 0.66 -5.06
CA ASP A 133 4.87 0.58 -6.09
C ASP A 133 4.38 -0.26 -7.30
N ARG A 134 3.78 -1.43 -7.03
CA ARG A 134 3.22 -2.33 -8.06
C ARG A 134 2.04 -1.72 -8.81
N GLU A 135 1.22 -0.99 -8.09
CA GLU A 135 0.09 -0.24 -8.62
C GLU A 135 0.55 0.77 -9.68
N SER A 136 1.62 1.51 -9.37
CA SER A 136 2.18 2.51 -10.26
C SER A 136 2.69 1.92 -11.59
N GLU A 137 3.31 0.73 -11.54
CA GLU A 137 3.77 -0.01 -12.72
C GLU A 137 2.58 -0.40 -13.63
N THR A 138 1.47 -0.80 -13.03
CA THR A 138 0.25 -1.23 -13.74
C THR A 138 -0.46 -0.05 -14.37
N ARG A 139 -0.61 1.07 -13.64
CA ARG A 139 -1.16 2.32 -14.15
C ARG A 139 -0.43 2.84 -15.39
N MET A 140 0.87 2.59 -15.49
CA MET A 140 1.65 2.97 -16.67
C MET A 140 1.38 2.08 -17.89
N LYS A 141 1.01 0.81 -17.68
CA LYS A 141 0.77 -0.18 -18.73
C LYS A 141 -0.67 -0.17 -19.25
N ASP A 142 -1.65 0.06 -18.37
CA ASP A 142 -3.06 0.01 -18.73
C ASP A 142 -3.87 1.12 -18.00
N ARG A 143 -3.87 2.32 -18.58
CA ARG A 143 -4.58 3.49 -18.02
C ARG A 143 -6.10 3.35 -18.09
N GLU A 144 -6.61 2.55 -19.01
CA GLU A 144 -8.05 2.44 -19.28
C GLU A 144 -8.77 1.60 -18.22
N GLN A 145 -8.10 0.59 -17.66
CA GLN A 145 -8.66 -0.27 -16.61
C GLN A 145 -8.48 0.29 -15.18
N TRP A 146 -7.54 1.22 -14.99
CA TRP A 146 -7.38 1.92 -13.72
C TRP A 146 -8.70 2.62 -13.34
N PRO A 147 -9.16 2.61 -12.08
CA PRO A 147 -10.48 3.12 -11.70
C PRO A 147 -10.59 4.65 -11.89
N GLN A 148 -10.81 5.07 -13.14
CA GLN A 148 -10.93 6.47 -13.55
C GLN A 148 -12.08 7.16 -12.80
N THR A 149 -13.10 6.40 -12.45
CA THR A 149 -14.26 6.86 -11.68
C THR A 149 -13.92 7.21 -10.23
N LYS A 150 -12.79 6.73 -9.70
CA LYS A 150 -12.32 7.05 -8.33
C LYS A 150 -11.40 8.27 -8.29
N ILE A 151 -10.89 8.72 -9.44
CA ILE A 151 -9.99 9.87 -9.52
C ILE A 151 -10.80 11.16 -9.69
N LEU A 152 -10.72 12.03 -8.70
CA LEU A 152 -11.19 13.40 -8.79
C LEU A 152 -9.99 14.29 -9.14
N ARG A 153 -9.90 14.70 -10.42
CA ARG A 153 -8.75 15.47 -10.94
C ARG A 153 -8.68 16.91 -10.41
N GLN A 154 -9.76 17.38 -9.80
CA GLN A 154 -9.85 18.68 -9.18
C GLN A 154 -10.45 18.49 -7.79
N ALA A 155 -9.75 19.01 -6.77
CA ALA A 155 -10.15 18.87 -5.38
C ALA A 155 -11.46 19.60 -5.03
N ASP A 156 -11.85 20.59 -5.81
CA ASP A 156 -13.14 21.29 -5.70
C ASP A 156 -14.32 20.48 -6.27
N ALA A 157 -14.05 19.38 -6.99
CA ALA A 157 -15.07 18.44 -7.43
C ALA A 157 -15.57 17.51 -6.32
N VAL A 158 -14.93 17.51 -5.14
CA VAL A 158 -15.37 16.71 -3.99
C VAL A 158 -16.72 17.21 -3.49
N GLY A 159 -17.71 16.32 -3.47
CA GLY A 159 -19.11 16.65 -3.16
C GLY A 159 -19.81 15.66 -2.23
N GLN A 160 -21.13 15.83 -2.08
CA GLN A 160 -21.96 15.01 -1.17
C GLN A 160 -21.90 13.52 -1.53
N ASP A 161 -21.90 13.21 -2.83
CA ASP A 161 -21.86 11.83 -3.34
C ASP A 161 -20.54 11.11 -3.06
N ASP A 162 -19.51 11.85 -2.65
CA ASP A 162 -18.22 11.29 -2.27
C ASP A 162 -18.15 10.91 -0.80
N GLN A 163 -19.08 11.40 0.04
CA GLN A 163 -19.07 11.14 1.47
C GLN A 163 -19.15 9.63 1.78
N GLY A 164 -18.20 9.15 2.58
CA GLY A 164 -18.08 7.73 2.94
C GLY A 164 -17.45 6.86 1.85
N THR A 165 -17.04 7.44 0.72
CA THR A 165 -16.41 6.71 -0.39
C THR A 165 -14.91 6.94 -0.43
N PHE A 166 -14.18 5.94 -0.92
CA PHE A 166 -12.77 6.07 -1.23
C PHE A 166 -12.59 6.86 -2.53
N ARG A 167 -11.72 7.88 -2.50
CA ARG A 167 -11.35 8.70 -3.65
C ARG A 167 -9.83 8.87 -3.73
N ILE A 168 -9.37 9.09 -4.95
CA ILE A 168 -8.03 9.62 -5.25
C ILE A 168 -8.25 11.06 -5.71
N VAL A 169 -7.83 12.04 -4.92
CA VAL A 169 -8.06 13.46 -5.17
C VAL A 169 -6.76 14.10 -5.63
N GLU A 170 -6.81 14.76 -6.79
CA GLU A 170 -5.73 15.61 -7.29
C GLU A 170 -6.11 17.08 -7.11
N GLY A 171 -5.15 17.91 -6.74
CA GLY A 171 -5.38 19.35 -6.63
C GLY A 171 -4.16 20.12 -6.15
N THR A 172 -4.21 21.45 -6.33
CA THR A 172 -3.19 22.34 -5.80
C THR A 172 -3.52 22.71 -4.37
N VAL A 173 -2.60 22.43 -3.45
CA VAL A 173 -2.73 22.86 -2.05
C VAL A 173 -2.66 24.38 -2.00
N ARG A 174 -3.72 25.05 -1.57
CA ARG A 174 -3.75 26.52 -1.47
C ARG A 174 -3.05 27.02 -0.22
N ARG A 175 -3.26 26.33 0.89
CA ARG A 175 -2.74 26.74 2.20
C ARG A 175 -2.46 25.53 3.06
N THR A 176 -1.40 25.62 3.85
CA THR A 176 -1.12 24.65 4.92
C THR A 176 -1.24 25.32 6.28
N THR A 177 -1.98 24.71 7.20
CA THR A 177 -2.20 25.25 8.56
C THR A 177 -1.78 24.25 9.61
N ARG A 178 -0.84 24.63 10.48
CA ARG A 178 -0.47 23.80 11.65
C ARG A 178 -1.45 24.00 12.79
N THR A 179 -1.69 22.92 13.54
CA THR A 179 -2.53 22.89 14.73
C THR A 179 -1.86 22.04 15.81
N THR A 180 -2.43 22.01 17.02
CA THR A 180 -1.96 21.12 18.08
C THR A 180 -2.16 19.63 17.76
N LYS A 181 -3.13 19.29 16.89
CA LYS A 181 -3.47 17.91 16.53
C LYS A 181 -2.72 17.40 15.29
N GLY A 182 -2.05 18.27 14.55
CA GLY A 182 -1.44 17.95 13.26
C GLY A 182 -1.47 19.15 12.31
N ALA A 183 -1.81 18.93 11.05
CA ALA A 183 -1.90 19.98 10.06
C ALA A 183 -3.06 19.79 9.08
N TYR A 184 -3.48 20.89 8.46
CA TYR A 184 -4.45 20.90 7.36
C TYR A 184 -3.78 21.33 6.07
N LEU A 185 -4.14 20.67 4.97
CA LEU A 185 -3.91 21.10 3.60
C LEU A 185 -5.26 21.53 3.02
N ASP A 186 -5.45 22.82 2.81
CA ASP A 186 -6.69 23.39 2.29
C ASP A 186 -6.59 23.51 0.76
N PHE A 187 -7.60 23.02 0.04
CA PHE A 187 -7.65 23.10 -1.43
C PHE A 187 -8.57 24.20 -1.95
N GLY A 188 -9.49 24.68 -1.09
CA GLY A 188 -10.40 25.78 -1.37
C GLY A 188 -10.13 27.04 -0.54
N ALA A 189 -11.01 28.02 -0.67
CA ALA A 189 -10.90 29.28 0.06
C ALA A 189 -11.61 29.22 1.43
N ASP A 190 -12.69 28.43 1.54
CA ASP A 190 -13.44 28.25 2.77
C ASP A 190 -13.47 26.77 3.19
N TRP A 191 -12.70 26.45 4.22
CA TRP A 191 -12.62 25.09 4.80
C TRP A 191 -13.97 24.57 5.32
N ARG A 192 -14.96 25.45 5.54
CA ARG A 192 -16.29 25.04 6.00
C ARG A 192 -17.16 24.43 4.91
N THR A 193 -16.82 24.65 3.64
CA THR A 193 -17.55 24.13 2.48
C THR A 193 -16.66 23.25 1.62
N ASP A 194 -15.37 23.56 1.57
CA ASP A 194 -14.44 23.02 0.59
C ASP A 194 -13.73 21.77 1.12
N PHE A 195 -13.02 21.09 0.22
CA PHE A 195 -12.20 19.94 0.55
C PHE A 195 -10.89 20.34 1.26
N SER A 196 -10.56 19.60 2.31
CA SER A 196 -9.28 19.72 3.03
C SER A 196 -8.72 18.35 3.37
N VAL A 197 -7.41 18.24 3.48
CA VAL A 197 -6.75 17.04 4.01
C VAL A 197 -6.23 17.32 5.40
N PHE A 198 -6.59 16.46 6.36
CA PHE A 198 -6.02 16.50 7.70
C PHE A 198 -4.88 15.49 7.82
N LEU A 199 -3.72 15.98 8.25
CA LEU A 199 -2.53 15.22 8.56
C LEU A 199 -2.43 15.13 10.10
N PRO A 200 -2.67 13.98 10.73
CA PRO A 200 -2.42 13.82 12.15
C PRO A 200 -0.96 14.10 12.49
N MET A 201 -0.69 14.51 13.73
CA MET A 201 0.67 14.85 14.21
C MET A 201 1.72 13.78 13.88
N ALA A 202 1.36 12.49 13.98
CA ALA A 202 2.26 11.39 13.64
C ALA A 202 2.69 11.43 12.16
N THR A 203 1.72 11.58 11.26
CA THR A 203 1.93 11.67 9.81
C THR A 203 2.71 12.92 9.43
N THR A 204 2.38 14.07 10.03
CA THR A 204 3.16 15.32 9.84
C THR A 204 4.63 15.11 10.16
N ARG A 205 4.95 14.47 11.29
CA ARG A 205 6.33 14.18 11.68
C ARG A 205 7.00 13.14 10.79
N GLN A 206 6.25 12.21 10.21
CA GLN A 206 6.80 11.24 9.26
C GLN A 206 7.19 11.93 7.94
N LEU A 207 6.32 12.80 7.40
CA LEU A 207 6.62 13.62 6.22
C LEU A 207 7.87 14.48 6.42
N GLU A 208 7.97 15.17 7.56
CA GLU A 208 9.13 16.01 7.88
C GLU A 208 10.43 15.20 7.97
N ARG A 209 10.40 14.00 8.56
CA ARG A 209 11.56 13.11 8.60
C ARG A 209 11.95 12.59 7.21
N ALA A 210 10.99 12.45 6.31
CA ALA A 210 11.21 12.12 4.91
C ALA A 210 11.65 13.33 4.07
N GLY A 211 11.87 14.50 4.69
CA GLY A 211 12.34 15.72 4.02
C GLY A 211 11.25 16.52 3.33
N VAL A 212 9.96 16.23 3.56
CA VAL A 212 8.83 16.99 3.02
C VAL A 212 8.29 17.90 4.11
N THR A 213 8.53 19.19 4.00
CA THR A 213 7.98 20.17 4.95
C THR A 213 6.57 20.60 4.52
N LEU A 214 5.72 20.95 5.50
CA LEU A 214 4.37 21.42 5.19
C LEU A 214 4.36 22.69 4.33
N GLY A 215 5.31 23.61 4.56
CA GLY A 215 5.39 24.86 3.79
C GLY A 215 5.64 24.61 2.30
N GLU A 216 6.42 23.57 1.97
CA GLU A 216 6.69 23.17 0.59
C GLU A 216 5.50 22.56 -0.12
N LEU A 217 4.49 22.07 0.60
CA LEU A 217 3.26 21.56 0.00
C LEU A 217 2.38 22.69 -0.53
N SER A 218 2.45 23.88 0.05
CA SER A 218 1.68 25.04 -0.41
C SER A 218 2.06 25.41 -1.85
N GLY A 219 1.05 25.55 -2.72
CA GLY A 219 1.24 25.81 -4.15
C GLY A 219 1.63 24.58 -4.98
N ARG A 220 1.81 23.41 -4.38
CA ARG A 220 2.09 22.17 -5.12
C ARG A 220 0.80 21.48 -5.54
N ASN A 221 0.82 20.94 -6.75
CA ASN A 221 -0.17 19.98 -7.18
C ASN A 221 0.16 18.61 -6.57
N VAL A 222 -0.80 18.00 -5.89
CA VAL A 222 -0.63 16.73 -5.19
C VAL A 222 -1.76 15.77 -5.56
N GLN A 223 -1.48 14.48 -5.46
CA GLN A 223 -2.47 13.41 -5.48
C GLN A 223 -2.50 12.78 -4.10
N ILE A 224 -3.68 12.71 -3.50
CA ILE A 224 -3.90 12.16 -2.16
C ILE A 224 -5.05 11.17 -2.24
N ARG A 225 -4.99 10.06 -1.51
CA ARG A 225 -6.06 9.07 -1.52
C ARG A 225 -6.50 8.63 -0.13
N GLY A 226 -7.79 8.28 -0.03
CA GLY A 226 -8.41 7.96 1.24
C GLY A 226 -9.93 8.10 1.17
N TYR A 227 -10.57 7.90 2.32
CA TYR A 227 -12.02 8.05 2.45
C TYR A 227 -12.39 9.52 2.69
N ILE A 228 -13.42 9.98 1.99
CA ILE A 228 -13.98 11.32 2.19
C ILE A 228 -14.98 11.28 3.35
N GLU A 229 -14.77 12.15 4.32
CA GLU A 229 -15.61 12.36 5.49
C GLU A 229 -16.27 13.73 5.43
N ARG A 230 -17.42 13.86 6.09
CA ARG A 230 -18.03 15.18 6.35
C ARG A 230 -17.41 15.79 7.60
N HIS A 231 -16.86 17.00 7.49
CA HIS A 231 -16.30 17.74 8.60
C HIS A 231 -16.37 19.25 8.34
N ALA A 232 -17.48 19.89 8.74
CA ALA A 232 -17.93 21.20 8.23
C ALA A 232 -18.08 21.19 6.69
N GLY A 233 -16.97 21.20 5.95
CA GLY A 233 -16.87 20.87 4.53
C GLY A 233 -16.58 19.38 4.32
N TYR A 234 -15.71 19.06 3.36
CA TYR A 234 -15.25 17.69 3.11
C TYR A 234 -13.82 17.49 3.56
N ARG A 235 -13.53 16.32 4.11
CA ARG A 235 -12.20 16.04 4.65
C ARG A 235 -11.74 14.64 4.33
N LEU A 236 -10.46 14.50 4.02
CA LEU A 236 -9.75 13.23 4.03
C LEU A 236 -8.71 13.26 5.15
N THR A 237 -8.68 12.22 5.99
CA THR A 237 -7.62 12.07 7.01
C THR A 237 -6.53 11.18 6.46
N LEU A 238 -5.33 11.74 6.25
CA LEU A 238 -4.18 11.01 5.74
C LEU A 238 -3.33 10.54 6.91
N THR A 239 -3.39 9.24 7.23
CA THR A 239 -2.59 8.64 8.32
C THR A 239 -1.23 8.13 7.84
N GLU A 240 -1.13 7.77 6.57
CA GLU A 240 0.02 7.12 5.96
C GLU A 240 0.62 8.03 4.86
N PRO A 241 1.87 8.52 5.01
CA PRO A 241 2.48 9.49 4.09
C PRO A 241 2.60 9.01 2.64
N ASP A 242 2.79 7.71 2.41
CA ASP A 242 2.99 7.13 1.07
C ASP A 242 1.76 7.33 0.15
N PHE A 243 0.59 7.64 0.74
CA PHE A 243 -0.63 7.96 0.00
C PHE A 243 -0.74 9.43 -0.42
N LEU A 244 0.29 10.25 -0.14
CA LEU A 244 0.47 11.58 -0.71
C LEU A 244 1.60 11.56 -1.74
N GLN A 245 1.28 11.91 -2.97
CA GLN A 245 2.24 12.07 -4.05
C GLN A 245 2.25 13.53 -4.52
N ILE A 246 3.42 14.15 -4.56
CA ILE A 246 3.58 15.45 -5.23
C ILE A 246 3.66 15.19 -6.73
N LEU A 247 2.76 15.83 -7.49
CA LEU A 247 2.72 15.71 -8.94
C LEU A 247 3.71 16.69 -9.58
N PRO A 248 4.26 16.36 -10.77
CA PRO A 248 5.01 17.33 -11.56
C PRO A 248 4.16 18.57 -11.84
N SER A 249 4.76 19.75 -11.72
CA SER A 249 4.12 20.99 -12.18
C SER A 249 3.85 20.87 -13.68
N ALA A 250 2.64 21.19 -14.13
CA ALA A 250 2.34 21.26 -15.56
C ALA A 250 3.29 22.27 -16.21
N GLY A 251 4.29 21.77 -16.96
CA GLY A 251 5.34 22.61 -17.57
C GLY A 251 6.75 22.03 -17.65
N LEU A 252 7.05 20.86 -17.05
CA LEU A 252 8.33 20.19 -17.24
C LEU A 252 8.15 18.82 -17.93
N PRO A 253 8.79 18.56 -19.08
CA PRO A 253 8.81 17.22 -19.64
C PRO A 253 9.49 16.27 -18.64
N SER A 254 8.90 15.07 -18.47
CA SER A 254 9.49 14.00 -17.66
C SER A 254 10.97 13.82 -18.03
N PRO A 255 11.90 13.74 -17.05
CA PRO A 255 13.24 13.29 -17.36
C PRO A 255 13.13 11.83 -17.84
N VAL A 256 13.38 11.66 -19.14
CA VAL A 256 13.72 10.36 -19.72
C VAL A 256 14.86 9.81 -18.88
N ARG A 257 14.61 8.72 -18.14
CA ARG A 257 15.70 7.97 -17.50
C ARG A 257 16.55 7.41 -18.65
N ALA A 258 17.78 7.89 -18.75
CA ALA A 258 18.80 7.25 -19.58
C ALA A 258 18.95 5.82 -19.07
N VAL A 259 18.71 4.88 -19.99
CA VAL A 259 19.10 3.49 -19.83
C VAL A 259 20.56 3.44 -20.29
N ASP A 260 21.46 3.11 -19.36
CA ASP A 260 22.75 2.51 -19.70
C ASP A 260 22.59 0.98 -19.66
#